data_AF-A0A8I1FRR3-F1
#
_entry.id   AF-A0A8I1FRR3-F1
#
_cell.length_a   1.000
_cell.length_b   1.000
_cell.length_c   1.000
_cell.angle_alpha   90.00
_cell.angle_beta   90.00
_cell.angle_gamma   90.00
#
_symmetry.space_group_name_H-M   'P 1'
#
loop_
_entity.id
_entity.type
_entity.pdbx_description
1 polymer ?
#
loop_
_entity_poly.entity_id
_entity_poly.type
_entity_poly.pdbx_seq_one_letter_code
_entity_poly.pdbx_strand_id
1 'polypeptide(L)'
;MQHAIKKALSQPEMLDGFDQTKLPIDRDSIRSRRLLRLIELVEVLRTPDNQRTMWQLLLDAGANPDFILMRDCDDDVQNGRRPAIQVRVNTCKHRGFVVLGYDADDRGFKLQLQDEGTSIARHTVEKVNVRKLAEVLETLVDDGTRRLPRTSANNAVFSNAAIQGDYLLLP
;
A
#
# COMPACT_ATOMS: atom_id res chain seq x y z
N MET A 1 -41.59 43.24 -15.91
CA MET A 1 -41.17 41.88 -16.33
C MET A 1 -39.72 41.95 -16.78
N GLN A 2 -38.81 41.27 -16.07
CA GLN A 2 -37.62 40.58 -16.56
C GLN A 2 -36.72 40.26 -15.34
N HIS A 3 -36.90 39.04 -14.82
CA HIS A 3 -36.01 38.44 -13.83
C HIS A 3 -34.74 37.97 -14.54
N ALA A 4 -33.60 38.58 -14.22
CA ALA A 4 -32.29 38.05 -14.57
C ALA A 4 -31.89 36.99 -13.53
N ILE A 5 -32.13 35.72 -13.85
CA ILE A 5 -31.58 34.59 -13.09
C ILE A 5 -30.08 34.52 -13.43
N LYS A 6 -29.25 35.12 -12.59
CA LYS A 6 -27.81 34.81 -12.57
C LYS A 6 -27.67 33.40 -12.02
N LYS A 7 -27.49 32.44 -12.94
CA LYS A 7 -27.07 31.07 -12.65
C LYS A 7 -25.68 31.15 -12.04
N ALA A 8 -25.60 31.11 -10.71
CA ALA A 8 -24.35 30.87 -10.02
C ALA A 8 -23.84 29.51 -10.49
N LEU A 9 -22.76 29.52 -11.27
CA LEU A 9 -21.96 28.34 -11.54
C LEU A 9 -21.47 27.84 -10.19
N SER A 10 -22.07 26.75 -9.72
CA SER A 10 -21.53 25.93 -8.65
C SER A 10 -20.07 25.63 -9.02
N GLN A 11 -19.15 26.25 -8.29
CA GLN A 11 -17.77 25.78 -8.24
C GLN A 11 -17.85 24.29 -7.89
N PRO A 12 -17.17 23.39 -8.61
CA PRO A 12 -17.05 22.03 -8.11
C PRO A 12 -16.34 22.15 -6.76
N GLU A 13 -17.03 21.78 -5.69
CA GLU A 13 -16.36 21.44 -4.43
C GLU A 13 -15.28 20.43 -4.80
N MET A 14 -14.03 20.89 -4.82
CA MET A 14 -12.91 19.98 -4.93
C MET A 14 -12.92 19.16 -3.65
N LEU A 15 -13.50 17.97 -3.73
CA LEU A 15 -13.35 16.92 -2.75
C LEU A 15 -11.88 16.52 -2.76
N ASP A 16 -11.05 17.28 -2.07
CA ASP A 16 -9.64 16.97 -1.81
C ASP A 16 -9.57 15.93 -0.67
N GLY A 17 -10.37 14.88 -0.81
CA GLY A 17 -10.31 13.68 -0.01
C GLY A 17 -9.73 12.62 -0.92
N PHE A 18 -8.43 12.33 -0.75
CA PHE A 18 -7.89 11.06 -1.22
C PHE A 18 -8.87 9.97 -0.83
N ASP A 19 -9.35 9.23 -1.84
CA ASP A 19 -10.16 8.05 -1.60
C ASP A 19 -9.28 7.08 -0.80
N GLN A 20 -9.44 7.07 0.52
CA GLN A 20 -8.64 6.29 1.48
C GLN A 20 -8.74 4.78 1.24
N THR A 21 -9.51 4.38 0.23
CA THR A 21 -9.59 3.01 -0.26
C THR A 21 -8.47 2.66 -1.23
N LYS A 22 -7.78 3.64 -1.83
CA LYS A 22 -6.75 3.43 -2.85
C LYS A 22 -5.38 3.98 -2.47
N LEU A 23 -4.33 3.30 -2.94
CA LEU A 23 -2.96 3.76 -2.87
C LEU A 23 -2.79 4.98 -3.80
N PRO A 24 -2.14 6.06 -3.31
CA PRO A 24 -1.84 7.26 -4.10
C PRO A 24 -0.60 7.02 -4.98
N ILE A 25 -0.75 6.19 -6.02
CA ILE A 25 0.34 5.78 -6.91
C ILE A 25 -0.01 6.01 -8.38
N ASP A 26 1.02 6.35 -9.16
CA ASP A 26 0.92 6.42 -10.62
C ASP A 26 1.02 5.01 -11.22
N ARG A 27 -0.14 4.44 -11.56
CA ARG A 27 -0.24 3.09 -12.13
C ARG A 27 0.28 3.03 -13.56
N ASP A 28 0.24 4.13 -14.32
CA ASP A 28 0.67 4.15 -15.72
C ASP A 28 2.19 4.05 -15.86
N SER A 29 2.92 4.40 -14.79
CA SER A 29 4.36 4.23 -14.70
C SER A 29 4.83 2.79 -14.42
N ILE A 30 3.92 1.91 -13.97
CA ILE A 30 4.25 0.55 -13.52
C ILE A 30 4.17 -0.44 -14.69
N ARG A 31 5.25 -1.20 -14.90
CA ARG A 31 5.33 -2.18 -15.99
C ARG A 31 4.86 -3.56 -15.57
N SER A 32 5.17 -3.98 -14.35
CA SER A 32 4.82 -5.30 -13.82
C SER A 32 3.32 -5.45 -13.64
N ARG A 33 2.72 -6.38 -14.39
CA ARG A 33 1.32 -6.77 -14.21
C ARG A 33 1.11 -7.42 -12.86
N ARG A 34 2.13 -8.12 -12.37
CA ARG A 34 2.13 -8.74 -11.04
C ARG A 34 2.17 -7.70 -9.92
N LEU A 35 2.94 -6.62 -10.06
CA LEU A 35 2.91 -5.51 -9.10
C LEU A 35 1.53 -4.82 -9.11
N LEU A 36 0.97 -4.56 -10.29
CA LEU A 36 -0.38 -4.01 -10.42
C LEU A 36 -1.43 -4.89 -9.75
N ARG A 37 -1.31 -6.21 -9.90
CA ARG A 37 -2.18 -7.16 -9.19
C ARG A 37 -1.99 -7.09 -7.68
N LEU A 38 -0.75 -6.96 -7.20
CA LEU A 38 -0.47 -6.84 -5.77
C LEU A 38 -1.10 -5.56 -5.18
N ILE A 39 -0.99 -4.43 -5.89
CA ILE A 39 -1.66 -3.17 -5.55
C ILE A 39 -3.17 -3.38 -5.44
N GLU A 40 -3.78 -3.98 -6.46
CA GLU A 40 -5.22 -4.26 -6.47
C GLU A 40 -5.62 -5.07 -5.23
N LEU A 41 -4.87 -6.11 -4.88
CA LEU A 41 -5.15 -6.92 -3.69
C LEU A 41 -5.08 -6.10 -2.39
N VAL A 42 -4.11 -5.19 -2.26
CA VAL A 42 -4.02 -4.30 -1.08
C VAL A 42 -5.23 -3.36 -1.00
N GLU A 43 -5.76 -2.93 -2.15
CA GLU A 43 -6.93 -2.03 -2.22
C GLU A 43 -8.26 -2.75 -1.98
N VAL A 44 -8.41 -4.01 -2.41
CA VAL A 44 -9.71 -4.71 -2.42
C VAL A 44 -9.87 -5.75 -1.33
N LEU A 45 -8.80 -6.41 -0.87
CA LEU A 45 -8.92 -7.45 0.14
C LEU A 45 -9.27 -6.82 1.49
N ARG A 46 -10.32 -7.36 2.11
CA ARG A 46 -10.84 -6.90 3.39
C ARG A 46 -10.31 -7.74 4.55
N THR A 47 -10.16 -7.11 5.70
CA THR A 47 -9.91 -7.79 6.97
C THR A 47 -11.02 -8.80 7.29
N PRO A 48 -10.76 -9.84 8.10
CA PRO A 48 -11.76 -10.85 8.49
C PRO A 48 -13.05 -10.27 9.07
N ASP A 49 -12.98 -9.13 9.77
CA ASP A 49 -14.13 -8.39 10.31
C ASP A 49 -14.92 -7.61 9.24
N ASN A 50 -14.44 -7.61 8.00
CA ASN A 50 -14.95 -6.93 6.82
C ASN A 50 -15.01 -5.39 6.92
N GLN A 51 -14.39 -4.79 7.95
CA GLN A 51 -14.53 -3.36 8.25
C GLN A 51 -13.63 -2.47 7.39
N ARG A 52 -12.47 -2.98 6.98
CA ARG A 52 -11.44 -2.19 6.28
C ARG A 52 -10.70 -3.02 5.25
N THR A 53 -10.13 -2.35 4.25
CA THR A 53 -9.23 -2.98 3.28
C THR A 53 -7.83 -3.15 3.89
N MET A 54 -6.96 -3.92 3.25
CA MET A 54 -5.55 -4.02 3.65
C MET A 54 -4.87 -2.64 3.65
N TRP A 55 -5.17 -1.79 2.67
CA TRP A 55 -4.65 -0.41 2.64
C TRP A 55 -5.07 0.40 3.86
N GLN A 56 -6.35 0.37 4.20
CA GLN A 56 -6.87 1.07 5.38
C GLN A 56 -6.28 0.52 6.68
N LEU A 57 -6.08 -0.80 6.77
CA LEU A 57 -5.34 -1.43 7.88
C LEU A 57 -3.89 -0.92 7.96
N LEU A 58 -3.21 -0.72 6.84
CA LEU A 58 -1.84 -0.18 6.82
C LEU A 58 -1.82 1.29 7.26
N LEU A 59 -2.80 2.10 6.84
CA LEU A 59 -2.99 3.47 7.32
C LEU A 59 -3.24 3.50 8.83
N ASP A 60 -4.13 2.63 9.32
CA ASP A 60 -4.34 2.42 10.75
C ASP A 60 -3.05 2.01 11.43
N ALA A 61 -2.19 1.20 10.80
CA ALA A 61 -0.89 0.82 11.32
C ALA A 61 0.19 1.92 11.23
N GLY A 62 -0.16 3.13 10.77
CA GLY A 62 0.75 4.28 10.70
C GLY A 62 1.50 4.40 9.38
N ALA A 63 1.04 3.74 8.31
CA ALA A 63 1.59 3.94 6.96
C ALA A 63 1.44 5.39 6.51
N ASN A 64 2.49 5.89 5.86
CA ASN A 64 2.48 7.20 5.26
C ASN A 64 2.10 7.06 3.77
N PRO A 65 0.96 7.64 3.32
CA PRO A 65 0.57 7.63 1.91
C PRO A 65 1.61 8.28 0.98
N ASP A 66 2.40 9.22 1.50
CA ASP A 66 3.44 9.93 0.74
C ASP A 66 4.76 9.16 0.65
N PHE A 67 4.85 7.98 1.30
CA PHE A 67 6.07 7.18 1.32
C PHE A 67 5.75 5.69 1.18
N ILE A 68 5.55 5.27 -0.07
CA ILE A 68 5.32 3.88 -0.46
C ILE A 68 6.45 3.47 -1.40
N LEU A 69 7.19 2.43 -1.03
CA LEU A 69 8.24 1.87 -1.87
C LEU A 69 7.70 0.67 -2.65
N MET A 70 8.00 0.60 -3.93
CA MET A 70 7.54 -0.47 -4.80
C MET A 70 8.71 -1.04 -5.60
N ARG A 71 8.74 -2.38 -5.71
CA ARG A 71 9.64 -3.09 -6.62
C ARG A 71 8.89 -3.39 -7.91
N ASP A 72 9.07 -2.55 -8.91
CA ASP A 72 8.61 -2.84 -10.26
C ASP A 72 9.63 -3.75 -10.96
N CYS A 73 9.18 -4.91 -11.41
CA CYS A 73 10.03 -5.96 -11.96
C CYS A 73 9.61 -6.29 -13.40
N ASP A 74 10.54 -6.87 -14.15
CA ASP A 74 10.19 -7.53 -15.41
C ASP A 74 9.58 -8.91 -15.10
N ASP A 75 8.31 -9.08 -15.44
CA ASP A 75 7.55 -10.31 -15.14
C ASP A 75 8.04 -11.52 -15.95
N ASP A 76 8.77 -11.30 -17.06
CA ASP A 76 9.25 -12.36 -17.93
C ASP A 76 10.56 -13.01 -17.43
N VAL A 77 11.22 -12.42 -16.42
CA VAL A 77 12.49 -12.92 -15.87
C VAL A 77 12.23 -13.99 -14.81
N GLN A 78 12.31 -15.27 -15.19
CA GLN A 78 12.00 -16.42 -14.32
C GLN A 78 12.73 -16.42 -12.96
N ASN A 79 14.02 -16.05 -12.93
CA ASN A 79 14.84 -16.00 -11.72
C ASN A 79 15.08 -14.55 -11.21
N GLY A 80 14.27 -13.60 -11.65
CA GLY A 80 14.36 -12.21 -11.23
C GLY A 80 13.78 -11.97 -9.83
N ARG A 81 14.05 -10.79 -9.26
CA ARG A 81 13.39 -10.36 -8.02
C ARG A 81 11.88 -10.33 -8.23
N ARG A 82 11.12 -10.70 -7.20
CA ARG A 82 9.65 -10.67 -7.26
C ARG A 82 9.10 -9.28 -6.96
N PRO A 83 7.98 -8.86 -7.58
CA PRO A 83 7.33 -7.61 -7.23
C PRO A 83 6.98 -7.55 -5.74
N ALA A 84 7.11 -6.36 -5.17
CA ALA A 84 6.82 -6.13 -3.76
C ALA A 84 6.41 -4.69 -3.49
N ILE A 85 5.66 -4.49 -2.41
CA ILE A 85 5.28 -3.20 -1.84
C ILE A 85 5.84 -3.15 -0.44
N GLN A 86 6.51 -2.06 -0.10
CA GLN A 86 7.02 -1.80 1.24
C GLN A 86 6.43 -0.51 1.79
N VAL A 87 5.95 -0.62 3.03
CA VAL A 87 5.30 0.46 3.76
C VAL A 87 5.81 0.48 5.18
N ARG A 88 6.08 1.68 5.69
CA ARG A 88 6.44 1.86 7.10
C ARG A 88 5.21 1.67 7.96
N VAL A 89 5.34 0.99 9.08
CA VAL A 89 4.29 0.84 10.10
C VAL A 89 4.87 1.17 11.47
N ASN A 90 4.01 1.65 12.36
CA ASN A 90 4.35 2.02 13.72
C ASN A 90 3.17 1.70 14.64
N THR A 91 3.13 0.44 15.07
CA THR A 91 2.13 -0.09 15.99
C THR A 91 2.81 -0.69 17.22
N CYS A 92 2.00 -1.08 18.21
CA CYS A 92 2.52 -1.81 19.37
C CYS A 92 3.08 -3.19 19.00
N LYS A 93 2.70 -3.76 17.84
CA LYS A 93 3.20 -5.06 17.36
C LYS A 93 4.50 -4.94 16.59
N HIS A 94 4.63 -3.91 15.75
CA HIS A 94 5.82 -3.72 14.92
C HIS A 94 6.11 -2.24 14.66
N ARG A 95 7.40 -1.90 14.69
CA ARG A 95 7.90 -0.58 14.31
C ARG A 95 9.02 -0.74 13.29
N GLY A 96 8.76 -0.34 12.07
CA GLY A 96 9.66 -0.54 10.95
C GLY A 96 8.87 -0.65 9.66
N PHE A 97 9.15 -1.67 8.85
CA PHE A 97 8.51 -1.86 7.56
C PHE A 97 7.79 -3.20 7.46
N VAL A 98 6.66 -3.18 6.75
CA VAL A 98 6.04 -4.36 6.16
C VAL A 98 6.46 -4.42 4.71
N VAL A 99 6.94 -5.57 4.26
CA VAL A 99 7.14 -5.86 2.84
C VAL A 99 6.15 -6.95 2.44
N LEU A 100 5.29 -6.62 1.49
CA LEU A 100 4.36 -7.55 0.86
C LEU A 100 4.90 -7.90 -0.52
N GLY A 101 5.04 -9.18 -0.85
CA GLY A 101 5.51 -9.60 -2.17
C GLY A 101 5.04 -10.99 -2.55
N TYR A 102 5.45 -11.47 -3.72
CA TYR A 102 5.25 -12.88 -4.10
C TYR A 102 6.30 -13.78 -3.46
N ASP A 103 5.92 -15.03 -3.20
CA ASP A 103 6.87 -16.09 -2.84
C ASP A 103 7.86 -16.38 -3.98
N ALA A 104 8.98 -17.04 -3.66
CA ALA A 104 10.00 -17.37 -4.65
C ALA A 104 9.49 -18.30 -5.77
N ASP A 105 8.54 -19.19 -5.46
CA ASP A 105 7.93 -20.13 -6.40
C ASP A 105 6.67 -19.57 -7.11
N ASP A 106 6.31 -18.31 -6.83
CA ASP A 106 5.14 -17.61 -7.36
C ASP A 106 3.79 -18.29 -7.07
N ARG A 107 3.73 -19.20 -6.08
CA ARG A 107 2.49 -19.92 -5.71
C ARG A 107 1.69 -19.22 -4.62
N GLY A 108 2.24 -18.15 -4.04
CA GLY A 108 1.63 -17.42 -2.95
C GLY A 108 2.29 -16.07 -2.72
N PHE A 109 2.00 -15.52 -1.54
CA PHE A 109 2.53 -14.27 -1.07
C PHE A 109 3.42 -14.48 0.15
N LYS A 110 4.36 -13.54 0.28
CA LYS A 110 5.28 -13.41 1.39
C LYS A 110 5.04 -12.07 2.08
N LEU A 111 4.99 -12.09 3.40
CA LEU A 111 4.97 -10.91 4.26
C LEU A 111 6.21 -10.90 5.13
N GLN A 112 6.98 -9.82 5.07
CA GLN A 112 8.15 -9.62 5.92
C GLN A 112 7.94 -8.41 6.83
N LEU A 113 8.35 -8.55 8.08
CA LEU A 113 8.55 -7.43 8.99
C LEU A 113 10.05 -7.14 9.08
N GLN A 114 10.44 -5.90 8.79
CA GLN A 114 11.81 -5.40 8.92
C GLN A 114 11.83 -4.33 10.01
N ASP A 115 12.80 -4.41 10.93
CA ASP A 115 12.96 -3.38 11.96
C ASP A 115 13.50 -2.08 11.31
N GLU A 116 13.10 -0.93 11.86
CA GLU A 116 13.58 0.37 11.40
C GLU A 116 15.12 0.43 11.38
N GLY A 117 15.70 0.82 10.24
CA GLY A 117 17.16 0.89 10.05
C GLY A 117 17.83 -0.44 9.67
N THR A 118 17.08 -1.52 9.49
CA THR A 118 17.60 -2.81 9.00
C THR A 118 16.90 -3.24 7.72
N SER A 119 17.64 -3.85 6.79
CA SER A 119 17.06 -4.46 5.58
C SER A 119 16.80 -5.97 5.75
N ILE A 120 17.09 -6.52 6.94
CA ILE A 120 16.93 -7.93 7.24
C ILE A 120 15.52 -8.14 7.80
N ALA A 121 14.81 -9.12 7.25
CA ALA A 121 13.52 -9.49 7.81
C ALA A 121 13.69 -10.09 9.21
N ARG A 122 13.08 -9.45 10.20
CA ARG A 122 12.95 -9.97 11.56
C ARG A 122 11.97 -11.14 11.61
N HIS A 123 10.88 -11.03 10.84
CA HIS A 123 9.85 -12.05 10.77
C HIS A 123 9.39 -12.19 9.32
N THR A 124 9.21 -13.43 8.88
CA THR A 124 8.74 -13.73 7.52
C THR A 124 7.64 -14.78 7.60
N VAL A 125 6.53 -14.54 6.92
CA VAL A 125 5.47 -15.51 6.66
C VAL A 125 5.41 -15.74 5.14
N GLU A 126 5.65 -16.96 4.71
CA GLU A 126 5.68 -17.37 3.29
C GLU A 126 4.50 -18.30 2.97
N LYS A 127 4.25 -18.55 1.68
CA LYS A 127 3.20 -19.46 1.19
C LYS A 127 1.80 -19.03 1.62
N VAL A 128 1.59 -17.72 1.75
CA VAL A 128 0.30 -17.14 2.12
C VAL A 128 -0.58 -17.12 0.88
N ASN A 129 -1.69 -17.86 0.93
CA ASN A 129 -2.69 -17.82 -0.14
C ASN A 129 -3.46 -16.48 -0.10
N VAL A 130 -3.92 -15.99 -1.25
CA VAL A 130 -4.69 -14.74 -1.39
C VAL A 130 -5.83 -14.60 -0.37
N ARG A 131 -6.53 -15.71 -0.05
CA ARG A 131 -7.67 -15.70 0.90
C ARG A 131 -7.27 -15.39 2.34
N LYS A 132 -6.01 -15.64 2.72
CA LYS A 132 -5.47 -15.42 4.06
C LYS A 132 -4.62 -14.15 4.16
N LEU A 133 -4.41 -13.45 3.05
CA LEU A 133 -3.44 -12.37 2.98
C LEU A 133 -3.78 -11.22 3.95
N ALA A 134 -5.05 -10.82 3.99
CA ALA A 134 -5.53 -9.78 4.89
C ALA A 134 -5.50 -10.22 6.37
N GLU A 135 -5.87 -11.47 6.66
CA GLU A 135 -5.83 -12.05 8.02
C GLU A 135 -4.40 -12.11 8.57
N VAL A 136 -3.44 -12.54 7.75
CA VAL A 136 -2.02 -12.59 8.14
C VAL A 136 -1.50 -11.17 8.37
N LEU A 137 -1.80 -10.23 7.47
CA LEU A 137 -1.37 -8.85 7.64
C LEU A 137 -1.93 -8.24 8.94
N GLU A 138 -3.23 -8.40 9.20
CA GLU A 138 -3.87 -7.93 10.43
C GLU A 138 -3.19 -8.52 11.68
N THR A 139 -2.94 -9.82 11.67
CA THR A 139 -2.25 -10.50 12.77
C THR A 139 -0.88 -9.89 13.03
N LEU A 140 -0.14 -9.54 11.98
CA LEU A 140 1.21 -8.99 12.08
C LEU A 140 1.27 -7.54 12.55
N VAL A 141 0.39 -6.66 12.05
CA VAL A 141 0.53 -5.21 12.29
C VAL A 141 -0.57 -4.57 13.11
N ASP A 142 -1.78 -5.12 13.13
CA ASP A 142 -2.90 -4.45 13.76
C ASP A 142 -2.79 -4.45 15.30
N ASP A 143 -2.77 -3.28 15.92
CA ASP A 143 -2.82 -3.14 17.39
C ASP A 143 -4.23 -2.79 17.90
N GLY A 144 -5.25 -2.86 17.04
CA GLY A 144 -6.63 -2.49 17.34
C GLY A 144 -6.87 -0.98 17.33
N THR A 145 -5.84 -0.16 17.11
CA THR A 145 -5.98 1.29 17.03
C THR A 145 -6.37 1.69 15.62
N ARG A 146 -7.50 2.38 15.50
CA ARG A 146 -7.89 3.05 14.24
C ARG A 146 -7.27 4.44 14.22
N ARG A 147 -6.40 4.72 13.24
CA ARG A 147 -5.73 6.01 13.13
C ARG A 147 -6.45 6.79 12.02
N LEU A 148 -7.09 7.90 12.38
CA LEU A 148 -7.68 8.80 11.39
C LEU A 148 -6.59 9.22 10.40
N PRO A 149 -6.82 9.12 9.08
CA PRO A 149 -5.81 9.51 8.12
C PRO A 149 -5.52 10.99 8.30
N ARG A 150 -4.24 11.31 8.46
CA ARG A 150 -3.79 12.70 8.47
C ARG A 150 -4.16 13.28 7.11
N THR A 151 -5.12 14.20 7.09
CA THR A 151 -5.35 15.04 5.92
C THR A 151 -4.11 15.92 5.80
N SER A 152 -3.14 15.50 4.97
CA SER A 152 -2.03 16.35 4.58
C SER A 152 -2.60 17.45 3.69
N ALA A 153 -3.19 18.48 4.30
CA ALA A 153 -3.46 19.74 3.62
C ALA A 153 -2.10 20.41 3.39
N ASN A 154 -1.41 20.05 2.31
CA ASN A 154 -0.30 20.80 1.72
C ASN A 154 0.07 20.14 0.37
N ASN A 155 0.28 20.96 -0.65
CA ASN A 155 0.77 20.63 -2.00
C ASN A 155 2.08 19.80 -1.98
N ALA A 156 2.02 18.54 -1.59
CA ALA A 156 3.12 17.60 -1.71
C ALA A 156 3.05 17.03 -3.12
N VAL A 157 4.09 17.31 -3.90
CA VAL A 157 4.37 16.58 -5.14
C VAL A 157 4.44 15.09 -4.77
N PHE A 158 3.46 14.29 -5.24
CA PHE A 158 3.41 12.84 -5.03
C PHE A 158 4.73 12.21 -5.49
N SER A 159 5.62 11.95 -4.55
CA SER A 159 6.96 11.41 -4.81
C SER A 159 6.98 9.90 -4.55
N ASN A 160 5.88 9.20 -4.85
CA ASN A 160 5.84 7.75 -4.85
C ASN A 160 6.47 7.25 -6.16
N ALA A 161 7.79 7.29 -6.24
CA ALA A 161 8.51 6.75 -7.38
C ALA A 161 8.50 5.22 -7.30
N ALA A 162 8.02 4.56 -8.35
CA ALA A 162 8.38 3.16 -8.59
C ALA A 162 9.91 3.13 -8.81
N ILE A 163 10.66 2.59 -7.85
CA ILE A 163 12.11 2.57 -7.95
C ILE A 163 12.50 1.33 -8.75
N GLN A 164 12.92 1.56 -9.99
CA GLN A 164 13.55 0.55 -10.81
C GLN A 164 14.99 0.37 -10.30
N GLY A 165 15.24 -0.63 -9.45
CA GLY A 165 16.59 -0.91 -8.99
C GLY A 165 16.70 -1.73 -7.71
N ASP A 166 17.91 -2.26 -7.49
CA ASP A 166 18.24 -3.29 -6.52
C ASP A 166 18.30 -2.83 -5.04
N TYR A 167 18.01 -1.56 -4.75
CA TYR A 167 18.55 -0.89 -3.57
C TYR A 167 17.63 -0.79 -2.35
N LEU A 168 16.37 -1.20 -2.41
CA LEU A 168 15.45 -0.98 -1.27
C LEU A 168 14.78 -2.22 -0.72
N LEU A 169 15.06 -3.39 -1.28
CA LEU A 169 14.49 -4.64 -0.80
C LEU A 169 15.50 -5.77 -1.01
N LEU A 170 16.52 -5.81 -0.15
CA LEU A 170 17.40 -6.97 -0.04
C LEU A 170 16.63 -8.13 0.65
N PRO A 171 16.96 -9.39 0.30
CA PRO A 171 16.18 -10.60 0.64
C PRO A 171 15.90 -10.81 2.13
#